data_AF-A0A959BJI4-F1
#
_entry.id   AF-A0A959BJI4-F1
#
_cell.length_a   1.000
_cell.length_b   1.000
_cell.length_c   1.000
_cell.angle_alpha   90.00
_cell.angle_beta   90.00
_cell.angle_gamma   90.00
#
_symmetry.space_group_name_H-M   'P 1'
#
loop_
_entity.id
_entity.type
_entity.pdbx_description
1 polymer ?
#
loop_
_entity_poly.entity_id
_entity_poly.type
_entity_poly.pdbx_seq_one_letter_code
_entity_poly.pdbx_strand_id
1 'polypeptide(L)'
;MEFIESGLHFRFGEGWVIKKYDAHRFYQGLSGSGLKGVDFLGILGEELYLFEIKNFRRRHDWQADNPLNTVLAQPAAFTESMAYKVEDTLLAIDAIW
;
A
#
# COMPACT_ATOMS: atom_id res chain seq x y z
N MET A 1 9.55 4.19 18.96
CA MET A 1 10.14 4.19 17.59
C MET A 1 9.36 5.16 16.72
N GLU A 2 10.01 5.89 15.81
CA GLU A 2 9.35 6.92 15.00
C GLU A 2 9.61 6.78 13.50
N PHE A 3 8.60 7.06 12.70
CA PHE A 3 8.67 7.02 11.24
C PHE A 3 7.91 8.19 10.62
N ILE A 4 8.39 8.64 9.46
CA ILE A 4 7.61 9.47 8.54
C ILE A 4 7.24 8.59 7.36
N GLU A 5 5.94 8.50 7.07
CA GLU A 5 5.41 7.77 5.92
C GLU A 5 4.25 8.52 5.31
N SER A 6 4.24 8.66 3.98
CA SER A 6 3.24 9.45 3.27
C SER A 6 3.01 10.85 3.88
N GLY A 7 4.04 11.49 4.45
CA GLY A 7 3.96 12.80 5.12
C GLY A 7 3.14 12.83 6.42
N LEU A 8 2.91 11.68 7.03
CA LEU A 8 2.37 11.53 8.38
C LEU A 8 3.49 11.04 9.31
N HIS A 9 3.44 11.45 10.58
CA HIS A 9 4.38 11.02 11.61
C HIS A 9 3.74 9.92 12.46
N PHE A 10 4.41 8.78 12.55
CA PHE A 10 3.98 7.62 13.31
C PHE A 10 4.94 7.39 14.46
N ARG A 11 4.38 7.24 15.67
CA ARG A 11 5.14 6.87 16.87
C ARG A 11 4.59 5.57 17.43
N PHE A 12 5.42 4.55 17.48
CA PHE A 12 5.11 3.27 18.11
C PHE A 12 5.72 3.24 19.51
N GLY A 13 4.90 2.80 20.49
CA GLY A 13 5.27 2.69 21.90
C GLY A 13 6.24 1.55 22.19
N GLU A 14 6.51 1.32 23.47
CA GLU A 14 7.35 0.20 23.92
C GLU A 14 6.70 -1.16 23.59
N GLY A 15 7.54 -2.20 23.46
CA GLY A 15 7.10 -3.56 23.11
C GLY A 15 6.89 -3.82 21.61
N TRP A 16 6.83 -2.77 20.79
CA TRP A 16 6.69 -2.90 19.34
C TRP A 16 8.03 -3.16 18.64
N VAL A 17 8.05 -4.17 17.78
CA VAL A 17 9.09 -4.36 16.76
C VAL A 17 8.50 -3.99 15.40
N ILE A 18 8.93 -2.88 14.82
CA ILE A 18 8.40 -2.37 13.53
C ILE A 18 9.47 -2.44 12.44
N LYS A 19 9.07 -2.90 11.25
CA LYS A 19 9.88 -2.85 10.03
C LYS A 19 9.09 -2.21 8.90
N LYS A 20 9.70 -1.27 8.17
CA LYS A 20 9.21 -0.85 6.86
C LYS A 20 9.41 -2.00 5.87
N TYR A 21 8.32 -2.49 5.31
CA TYR A 21 8.33 -3.75 4.56
C TYR A 21 8.54 -3.50 3.06
N ASP A 22 7.96 -2.43 2.52
CA ASP A 22 8.17 -1.95 1.15
C ASP A 22 9.64 -1.59 0.84
N ALA A 23 10.37 -1.09 1.82
CA ALA A 23 11.79 -0.72 1.72
C ALA A 23 12.74 -1.90 1.97
N HIS A 24 12.23 -3.09 2.32
CA HIS A 24 13.08 -4.22 2.70
C HIS A 24 13.55 -5.01 1.47
N ARG A 25 14.86 -5.31 1.40
CA ARG A 25 15.53 -6.06 0.31
C ARG A 25 14.81 -7.36 -0.10
N PHE A 26 14.23 -8.08 0.85
CA PHE A 26 13.52 -9.34 0.57
C PHE A 26 12.20 -9.13 -0.20
N TYR A 27 11.60 -7.95 -0.09
CA TYR A 27 10.39 -7.61 -0.84
C TYR A 27 10.70 -7.20 -2.29
N GLN A 28 11.88 -6.64 -2.56
CA GLN A 28 12.30 -6.26 -3.93
C GLN A 28 12.42 -7.46 -4.89
N GLY A 29 12.64 -8.68 -4.36
CA GLY A 29 12.65 -9.90 -5.19
C GLY A 29 11.26 -10.37 -5.61
N LEU A 30 10.21 -9.97 -4.89
CA LEU A 30 8.80 -10.33 -5.12
C LEU A 30 7.99 -9.19 -5.76
N SER A 31 8.50 -7.95 -5.73
CA SER A 31 7.84 -6.76 -6.28
C SER A 31 7.71 -6.78 -7.81
N GLY A 32 8.26 -7.78 -8.50
CA GLY A 32 8.09 -7.99 -9.95
C GLY A 32 6.91 -8.86 -10.33
N SER A 33 6.22 -9.48 -9.37
CA SER A 33 5.14 -10.45 -9.61
C SER A 33 3.74 -9.86 -9.43
N GLY A 34 3.54 -8.54 -9.56
CA GLY A 34 2.22 -7.90 -9.36
C GLY A 34 1.75 -7.83 -7.90
N LEU A 35 2.51 -8.38 -6.95
CA LEU A 35 2.18 -8.35 -5.54
C LEU A 35 2.61 -7.01 -4.94
N LYS A 36 1.69 -6.34 -4.23
CA LYS A 36 1.98 -5.14 -3.43
C LYS A 36 2.12 -5.49 -1.95
N GLY A 37 3.15 -4.96 -1.31
CA GLY A 37 3.46 -5.16 0.09
C GLY A 37 2.78 -4.09 0.93
N VAL A 38 2.67 -4.36 2.23
CA VAL A 38 2.24 -3.36 3.21
C VAL A 38 3.38 -2.40 3.54
N ASP A 39 3.06 -1.18 3.94
CA ASP A 39 4.09 -0.17 4.26
C ASP A 39 4.89 -0.58 5.51
N PHE A 40 4.21 -1.10 6.54
CA PHE A 40 4.85 -1.60 7.76
C PHE A 40 4.38 -2.99 8.16
N LEU A 41 5.33 -3.73 8.74
CA LEU A 41 5.10 -4.94 9.51
C LEU A 41 5.43 -4.64 10.97
N GLY A 42 4.50 -4.93 11.88
CA GLY A 42 4.69 -4.76 13.31
C GLY A 42 4.44 -6.05 14.09
N ILE A 43 5.25 -6.30 15.11
CA ILE A 43 5.05 -7.38 16.06
C ILE A 43 4.87 -6.76 17.45
N LEU A 44 3.82 -7.19 18.16
CA LEU A 44 3.58 -6.85 19.56
C LEU A 44 3.20 -8.12 20.31
N GLY A 45 4.05 -8.56 21.23
CA GLY A 45 3.90 -9.88 21.85
C GLY A 45 4.05 -11.00 20.81
N GLU A 46 3.05 -11.86 20.71
CA GLU A 46 2.99 -12.97 19.74
C GLU A 46 2.18 -12.64 18.47
N GLU A 47 1.66 -11.41 18.38
CA GLU A 47 0.75 -10.99 17.31
C GLU A 47 1.48 -10.24 16.19
N LEU A 48 1.07 -10.54 14.95
CA LEU A 48 1.55 -9.89 13.73
C LEU A 48 0.52 -8.86 13.22
N TYR A 49 0.98 -7.63 13.01
CA TYR A 49 0.20 -6.53 12.47
C TYR A 49 0.77 -6.08 11.12
N LEU A 50 -0.13 -5.89 10.16
CA LEU A 50 0.19 -5.42 8.82
C LEU A 50 -0.48 -4.05 8.62
N PHE A 51 0.32 -3.03 8.31
CA PHE A 51 -0.17 -1.65 8.19
C PHE A 51 0.00 -1.14 6.76
N GLU A 52 -1.13 -0.75 6.15
CA GLU A 52 -1.16 0.01 4.90
C GLU A 52 -1.67 1.43 5.21
N ILE A 53 -0.89 2.43 4.83
CA ILE A 53 -1.17 3.84 5.08
C ILE A 53 -1.71 4.47 3.81
N LYS A 54 -2.93 4.99 3.92
CA LYS A 54 -3.55 5.82 2.90
C LYS A 54 -3.68 7.24 3.43
N ASN A 55 -2.88 8.16 2.88
CA ASN A 55 -3.03 9.57 3.21
C ASN A 55 -4.02 10.24 2.25
N PHE A 56 -5.22 10.56 2.73
CA PHE A 56 -6.29 11.22 1.98
C PHE A 56 -6.20 12.76 1.97
N ARG A 57 -5.15 13.37 2.56
CA ARG A 57 -4.96 14.82 2.47
C ARG A 57 -4.61 15.21 1.04
N ARG A 58 -5.38 16.16 0.50
CA ARG A 58 -5.10 16.86 -0.76
C ARG A 58 -3.84 17.73 -0.57
N ARG A 59 -2.71 17.29 -1.13
CA ARG A 59 -1.38 17.89 -1.05
C ARG A 59 -0.79 18.28 -2.41
N HIS A 60 -1.48 17.93 -3.50
CA HIS A 60 -1.10 18.31 -4.85
C HIS A 60 -2.32 18.85 -5.61
N ASP A 61 -2.09 19.72 -6.59
CA ASP A 61 -3.16 20.34 -7.39
C ASP A 61 -4.03 19.31 -8.12
N TRP A 62 -3.46 18.18 -8.54
CA TRP A 62 -4.20 17.06 -9.14
C TRP A 62 -5.17 16.35 -8.17
N GLN A 63 -5.06 16.61 -6.86
CA GLN A 63 -6.00 16.12 -5.83
C GLN A 63 -7.10 17.14 -5.51
N ALA A 64 -7.04 18.35 -6.08
CA ALA A 64 -8.12 19.34 -5.97
C ALA A 64 -9.32 18.94 -6.84
N ASP A 65 -9.05 18.30 -7.98
CA ASP A 65 -10.07 17.75 -8.85
C ASP A 65 -10.76 16.54 -8.21
N ASN A 66 -12.08 16.46 -8.39
CA ASN A 66 -12.83 15.29 -8.00
C ASN A 66 -12.24 14.08 -8.76
N PRO A 67 -11.76 13.03 -8.09
CA PRO A 67 -11.20 11.86 -8.77
C PRO A 67 -12.20 11.21 -9.74
N LEU A 68 -13.50 11.38 -9.51
CA LEU A 68 -14.54 10.97 -10.44
C LEU A 68 -14.47 11.71 -11.78
N ASN A 69 -13.98 12.96 -11.83
CA ASN A 69 -13.79 13.67 -13.09
C ASN A 69 -12.76 12.96 -13.97
N THR A 70 -11.70 12.38 -13.39
CA THR A 70 -10.71 11.59 -14.12
C THR A 70 -11.32 10.30 -14.64
N VAL A 71 -12.13 9.61 -13.82
CA VAL A 71 -12.86 8.40 -14.21
C VAL A 71 -13.85 8.69 -15.34
N LEU A 72 -14.60 9.80 -15.24
CA LEU A 72 -15.58 10.21 -16.25
C LEU A 72 -14.91 10.66 -17.56
N ALA A 73 -13.74 11.31 -17.48
CA ALA A 73 -12.99 11.72 -18.65
C ALA A 73 -12.34 10.54 -19.38
N GLN A 74 -11.95 9.48 -18.66
CA GLN A 74 -11.24 8.32 -19.21
C GLN A 74 -11.75 6.99 -18.64
N PRO A 75 -13.02 6.63 -18.88
CA PRO A 75 -13.62 5.44 -18.28
C PRO A 75 -12.94 4.14 -18.71
N ALA A 76 -12.50 4.04 -19.97
CA ALA A 76 -11.81 2.86 -20.49
C ALA A 76 -10.48 2.60 -19.77
N ALA A 77 -9.64 3.63 -19.59
CA ALA A 77 -8.37 3.51 -18.88
C ALA A 77 -8.57 3.14 -17.40
N PHE A 78 -9.61 3.67 -16.77
CA PHE A 78 -9.97 3.30 -15.40
C PHE A 78 -10.38 1.83 -15.31
N THR A 79 -11.27 1.36 -16.18
CA THR A 79 -11.70 -0.05 -16.25
C THR A 79 -10.51 -0.99 -16.49
N GLU A 80 -9.59 -0.63 -17.39
CA GLU A 80 -8.38 -1.41 -17.63
C GLU A 80 -7.51 -1.50 -16.37
N SER A 81 -7.31 -0.37 -15.66
CA SER A 81 -6.56 -0.38 -14.39
C SER A 81 -7.21 -1.25 -13.31
N MET A 82 -8.55 -1.33 -13.30
CA MET A 82 -9.30 -2.18 -12.38
C MET A 82 -9.16 -3.66 -12.75
N ALA A 83 -9.14 -3.99 -14.04
CA ALA A 83 -8.89 -5.36 -14.51
C ALA A 83 -7.51 -5.85 -14.05
N TYR A 84 -6.45 -5.05 -14.25
CA TYR A 84 -5.11 -5.40 -13.77
C TYR A 84 -5.07 -5.65 -12.26
N LYS A 85 -5.74 -4.81 -11.45
CA LYS A 85 -5.79 -5.03 -9.99
C LYS A 85 -6.49 -6.32 -9.60
N VAL A 86 -7.53 -6.71 -10.34
CA VAL A 86 -8.22 -7.99 -10.10
C VAL A 86 -7.30 -9.15 -10.47
N GLU A 87 -6.64 -9.09 -11.62
CA GLU A 87 -5.66 -10.11 -12.05
C GLU A 87 -4.52 -10.27 -11.04
N ASP A 88 -3.93 -9.17 -10.57
CA ASP A 88 -2.90 -9.17 -9.53
C ASP A 88 -3.40 -9.82 -8.23
N THR A 89 -4.66 -9.56 -7.85
CA THR A 89 -5.28 -10.16 -6.65
C THR A 89 -5.48 -11.66 -6.82
N LEU A 90 -5.93 -12.12 -7.99
CA LEU A 90 -6.10 -13.55 -8.27
C LEU A 90 -4.75 -14.28 -8.27
N LEU A 91 -3.72 -13.67 -8.87
CA LEU A 91 -2.36 -14.20 -8.85
C LEU A 91 -1.81 -14.30 -7.42
N ALA A 92 -2.14 -13.33 -6.56
CA ALA A 92 -1.79 -13.37 -5.14
C ALA A 92 -2.45 -14.54 -4.40
N ILE A 93 -3.73 -14.80 -4.70
CA ILE A 93 -4.45 -15.93 -4.12
C ILE A 93 -3.80 -17.24 -4.58
N ASP A 94 -3.59 -17.42 -5.88
CA ASP A 94 -2.98 -18.63 -6.44
C ASP A 94 -1.56 -18.89 -5.91
N ALA A 95 -0.78 -17.85 -5.62
CA ALA A 95 0.57 -18.00 -5.08
C ALA A 95 0.62 -18.49 -3.62
N ILE A 96 -0.50 -18.44 -2.89
CA ILE A 96 -0.58 -18.80 -1.46
C ILE A 96 -1.26 -20.18 -1.26
N TRP A 97 -1.93 -20.71 -2.28
CA TRP A 97 -2.56 -22.04 -2.29
C TRP A 97 -1.69 -23.09 -2.99
#